data_AF-A0A6B3F4V6-F1
#
_entry.id   AF-A0A6B3F4V6-F1
#
_cell.length_a   1.000
_cell.length_b   1.000
_cell.length_c   1.000
_cell.angle_alpha   90.00
_cell.angle_beta   90.00
_cell.angle_gamma   90.00
#
_symmetry.space_group_name_H-M   'P 1'
#
loop_
_entity.id
_entity.type
_entity.pdbx_description
1 polymer ?
#
loop_
_entity_poly.entity_id
_entity_poly.type
_entity_poly.pdbx_seq_one_letter_code
_entity_poly.pdbx_strand_id
1 'polypeptide(L)'
;PFLATIGLRVRAGVPGSGTVFRLGIELGSLPPAFLKAIEETVGTVLGEGLRGWPVVDCEVTLFRSGYWPRQSHSHAVFDKSMSSTAGDFRLLTPLVLMTALRAAGTVVEEPVHRFRLEVPAEAYGAVLPLLG
;
A
#
# COMPACT_ATOMS: atom_id res chain seq x y z
N PRO A 1 -7.38 19.62 9.10
CA PRO A 1 -6.96 18.40 9.84
C PRO A 1 -7.87 17.24 9.44
N PHE A 2 -7.36 16.00 9.42
CA PHE A 2 -8.21 14.82 9.20
C PHE A 2 -8.90 14.44 10.50
N LEU A 3 -10.21 14.26 10.49
CA LEU A 3 -10.92 13.68 11.63
C LEU A 3 -10.82 12.16 11.57
N ALA A 4 -9.60 11.64 11.54
CA ALA A 4 -9.32 10.21 11.45
C ALA A 4 -7.93 9.93 12.01
N THR A 5 -7.75 8.74 12.56
CA THR A 5 -6.43 8.21 12.93
C THR A 5 -6.32 6.78 12.43
N ILE A 6 -5.16 6.41 11.89
CA ILE A 6 -4.85 5.03 11.50
C ILE A 6 -3.41 4.70 11.85
N GLY A 7 -3.12 3.42 12.04
CA GLY A 7 -1.76 2.88 12.11
C GLY A 7 -1.59 1.78 11.08
N LEU A 8 -0.58 1.92 10.21
CA LEU A 8 -0.22 0.94 9.18
C LEU A 8 1.14 0.34 9.48
N ARG A 9 1.25 -0.98 9.38
CA ARG A 9 2.52 -1.71 9.45
C ARG A 9 2.77 -2.34 8.09
N VAL A 10 3.97 -2.11 7.54
CA VAL A 10 4.42 -2.73 6.29
C VAL A 10 5.43 -3.82 6.63
N ARG A 11 5.32 -4.98 5.99
CA ARG A 11 6.30 -6.07 6.04
C ARG A 11 6.62 -6.54 4.62
N ALA A 12 7.87 -6.92 4.40
CA ALA A 12 8.25 -7.62 3.17
C ALA A 12 7.52 -8.97 3.11
N GLY A 13 6.98 -9.27 1.93
CA GLY A 13 6.42 -10.56 1.56
C GLY A 13 7.46 -11.45 0.89
N VAL A 14 7.02 -12.62 0.46
CA VAL A 14 7.85 -13.54 -0.34
C VAL A 14 7.91 -13.00 -1.79
N PRO A 15 9.03 -13.10 -2.50
CA PRO A 15 9.09 -12.72 -3.91
C PRO A 15 7.98 -13.38 -4.73
N GLY A 16 7.24 -12.58 -5.51
CA GLY A 16 6.08 -13.01 -6.28
C GLY A 16 4.78 -13.21 -5.47
N SER A 17 4.73 -12.82 -4.19
CA SER A 17 3.50 -12.91 -3.38
C SER A 17 2.51 -11.77 -3.64
N GLY A 18 2.93 -10.71 -4.34
CA GLY A 18 2.11 -9.54 -4.60
C GLY A 18 1.87 -8.70 -3.34
N THR A 19 0.85 -7.84 -3.38
CA THR A 19 0.50 -6.96 -2.26
C THR A 19 -0.74 -7.47 -1.54
N VAL A 20 -0.69 -7.48 -0.21
CA VAL A 20 -1.80 -7.96 0.63
C VAL A 20 -2.15 -6.92 1.68
N PHE A 21 -3.43 -6.55 1.76
CA PHE A 21 -3.96 -5.74 2.85
C PHE A 21 -4.58 -6.63 3.93
N ARG A 22 -4.29 -6.36 5.20
CA ARG A 22 -4.82 -7.12 6.35
C ARG A 22 -5.41 -6.21 7.42
N LEU A 23 -6.46 -6.71 8.07
CA LEU A 23 -7.03 -6.11 9.27
C LEU A 23 -6.36 -6.72 10.51
N GLY A 24 -5.69 -5.87 11.29
CA GLY A 24 -5.16 -6.17 12.62
C GLY A 24 -5.88 -5.40 13.73
N ILE A 25 -7.03 -4.80 13.41
CA ILE A 25 -7.96 -4.17 14.35
C ILE A 25 -9.16 -5.10 14.60
N GLU A 26 -9.87 -4.89 15.72
CA GLU A 26 -11.11 -5.59 16.05
C GLU A 26 -12.16 -5.37 14.94
N LEU A 27 -12.82 -6.43 14.48
CA LEU A 27 -13.92 -6.31 13.52
C LEU A 27 -15.06 -5.47 14.13
N GLY A 28 -15.58 -4.52 13.36
CA GLY A 28 -16.60 -3.58 13.82
C GLY A 28 -16.06 -2.32 14.52
N SER A 29 -14.76 -2.24 14.82
CA SER A 29 -14.14 -1.02 15.39
C SER A 29 -14.08 0.16 14.41
N LEU A 30 -14.27 -0.10 13.12
CA LEU A 30 -14.30 0.91 12.08
C LEU A 30 -15.42 0.60 11.07
N PRO A 31 -16.25 1.59 10.68
CA PRO A 31 -17.29 1.41 9.67
C PRO A 31 -16.73 0.85 8.34
N PRO A 32 -17.45 -0.06 7.66
CA PRO A 32 -16.98 -0.69 6.41
C PRO A 32 -16.59 0.31 5.31
N ALA A 33 -17.29 1.44 5.22
CA ALA A 33 -16.97 2.49 4.24
C ALA A 33 -15.59 3.12 4.48
N PHE A 34 -15.13 3.20 5.73
CA PHE A 34 -13.81 3.73 6.06
C PHE A 34 -12.73 2.69 5.84
N LEU A 35 -13.01 1.42 6.14
CA LEU A 35 -12.10 0.31 5.82
C LEU A 35 -11.83 0.25 4.31
N LYS A 36 -12.90 0.27 3.51
CA LYS A 36 -12.79 0.29 2.05
C LYS A 36 -12.00 1.48 1.54
N ALA A 37 -12.22 2.67 2.11
CA ALA A 37 -11.46 3.86 1.75
C ALA A 37 -9.96 3.72 2.06
N ILE A 38 -9.58 3.09 3.17
CA ILE A 38 -8.18 2.81 3.51
C ILE A 38 -7.61 1.78 2.53
N GLU A 39 -8.26 0.64 2.34
CA GLU A 39 -7.80 -0.45 1.47
C GLU A 39 -7.58 -0.01 0.02
N GLU A 40 -8.56 0.69 -0.57
CA GLU A 40 -8.45 1.22 -1.93
C GLU A 40 -7.28 2.20 -2.04
N THR A 41 -7.12 3.08 -1.05
CA THR A 41 -6.04 4.07 -1.05
C THR A 41 -4.67 3.43 -0.86
N VAL A 42 -4.57 2.36 -0.05
CA VAL A 42 -3.34 1.56 0.06
C VAL A 42 -2.97 1.01 -1.32
N GLY A 43 -3.92 0.40 -2.03
CA GLY A 43 -3.69 -0.11 -3.39
C GLY A 43 -3.19 0.97 -4.36
N THR A 44 -3.81 2.15 -4.35
CA THR A 44 -3.37 3.30 -5.18
C THR A 44 -1.94 3.74 -4.85
N VAL A 45 -1.63 3.93 -3.57
CA VAL A 45 -0.31 4.42 -3.14
C VAL A 45 0.80 3.40 -3.42
N LEU A 46 0.52 2.10 -3.26
CA LEU A 46 1.46 1.05 -3.61
C LEU A 46 1.73 0.98 -5.13
N GLY A 47 0.91 1.61 -5.98
CA GLY A 47 1.15 1.69 -7.42
C GLY A 47 2.35 2.58 -7.82
N GLU A 48 2.72 3.55 -6.97
CA GLU A 48 3.82 4.51 -7.26
C GLU A 48 4.92 4.53 -6.18
N GLY A 49 4.61 4.11 -4.95
CA GLY A 49 5.61 3.98 -3.88
C GLY A 49 6.41 5.25 -3.57
N LEU A 50 7.58 5.09 -2.96
CA LEU A 50 8.47 6.22 -2.59
C LEU A 50 9.28 6.78 -3.76
N ARG A 51 9.48 5.99 -4.82
CA ARG A 51 10.42 6.29 -5.91
C ARG A 51 9.73 6.32 -7.29
N GLY A 52 8.40 6.40 -7.33
CA GLY A 52 7.63 6.39 -8.57
C GLY A 52 7.46 4.99 -9.20
N TRP A 53 7.77 3.93 -8.45
CA TRP A 53 7.62 2.54 -8.87
C TRP A 53 6.63 1.79 -7.98
N PRO A 54 5.88 0.81 -8.53
CA PRO A 54 5.05 -0.05 -7.73
C PRO A 54 5.84 -0.74 -6.60
N VAL A 55 5.29 -0.72 -5.40
CA VAL A 55 5.77 -1.52 -4.27
C VAL A 55 5.13 -2.90 -4.39
N VAL A 56 5.95 -3.91 -4.61
CA VAL A 56 5.53 -5.30 -4.77
C VAL A 56 5.85 -6.13 -3.53
N ASP A 57 5.32 -7.35 -3.46
CA ASP A 57 5.68 -8.37 -2.48
C ASP A 57 5.69 -7.84 -1.05
N CYS A 58 4.56 -7.30 -0.58
CA CYS A 58 4.45 -6.74 0.75
C CYS A 58 3.07 -6.95 1.39
N GLU A 59 3.07 -7.00 2.72
CA GLU A 59 1.87 -7.03 3.54
C GLU A 59 1.68 -5.68 4.25
N VAL A 60 0.52 -5.07 4.08
CA VAL A 60 0.11 -3.84 4.78
C VAL A 60 -0.99 -4.20 5.78
N THR A 61 -0.70 -4.07 7.08
CA THR A 61 -1.66 -4.34 8.16
C THR A 61 -2.15 -3.05 8.79
N LEU A 62 -3.47 -2.83 8.80
CA LEU A 62 -4.13 -1.81 9.60
C LEU A 62 -4.25 -2.29 11.05
N PHE A 63 -3.46 -1.72 11.96
CA PHE A 63 -3.39 -2.19 13.36
C PHE A 63 -3.87 -1.16 14.40
N ARG A 64 -4.19 0.06 13.97
CA ARG A 64 -4.89 1.07 14.79
C ARG A 64 -5.86 1.83 13.93
N SER A 65 -6.99 2.22 14.52
CA SER A 65 -7.98 3.08 13.88
C SER A 65 -8.72 3.92 14.91
N GLY A 66 -9.10 5.14 14.54
CA GLY A 66 -9.97 6.00 15.33
C GLY A 66 -10.73 6.96 14.43
N TYR A 67 -11.99 7.20 14.76
CA TYR A 67 -12.90 8.05 14.00
C TYR A 67 -13.84 8.80 14.94
N TRP A 68 -14.40 9.90 14.44
CA TRP A 68 -15.42 10.71 15.08
C TRP A 68 -16.77 10.32 14.46
N PRO A 69 -17.67 9.69 15.23
CA PRO A 69 -18.99 9.29 14.75
C PRO A 69 -19.78 10.45 14.17
N ARG A 70 -20.79 10.13 13.35
CA ARG A 70 -21.67 11.14 12.77
C ARG A 70 -22.38 11.90 13.89
N GLN A 71 -22.02 13.17 14.02
CA GLN A 71 -22.66 14.12 14.92
C GLN A 71 -23.34 15.23 14.10
N SER A 72 -24.44 15.74 14.65
CA SER A 72 -25.11 16.94 14.16
C SER A 72 -25.70 17.67 15.37
N HIS A 73 -25.82 18.99 15.26
CA HIS A 73 -26.70 19.72 16.17
C HIS A 73 -28.14 19.20 16.05
N SER A 74 -28.93 19.36 17.11
CA SER A 74 -30.37 19.02 17.07
C SER A 74 -31.03 19.72 15.88
N HIS A 75 -31.73 18.95 15.04
CA HIS A 75 -32.37 19.43 13.80
C HIS A 75 -31.43 19.97 12.71
N ALA A 76 -30.12 19.71 12.78
CA ALA A 76 -29.16 20.12 11.73
C ALA A 76 -28.88 19.00 10.72
N VAL A 77 -28.51 19.42 9.51
CA VAL A 77 -27.93 18.55 8.48
C VAL A 77 -26.51 18.13 8.88
N PHE A 78 -25.98 17.11 8.21
CA PHE A 78 -24.63 16.60 8.46
C PHE A 78 -23.57 17.71 8.37
N ASP A 79 -22.72 17.81 9.40
CA ASP A 79 -21.56 18.71 9.42
C ASP A 79 -20.24 17.91 9.40
N LYS A 80 -19.47 18.11 8.33
CA LYS A 80 -18.16 17.47 8.11
C LYS A 80 -17.09 17.96 9.11
N SER A 81 -17.26 19.14 9.70
CA SER A 81 -16.31 19.70 10.66
C SER A 81 -16.31 18.95 11.99
N MET A 82 -17.34 18.15 12.26
CA MET A 82 -17.53 17.41 13.52
C MET A 82 -17.45 15.89 13.36
N SER A 83 -17.41 15.38 12.12
CA SER A 83 -17.54 13.95 11.83
C SER A 83 -16.51 13.46 10.83
N SER A 84 -16.06 12.22 11.02
CA SER A 84 -15.26 11.51 10.02
C SER A 84 -16.07 11.22 8.76
N THR A 85 -15.41 11.32 7.61
CA THR A 85 -15.89 10.75 6.35
C THR A 85 -14.83 9.84 5.75
N ALA A 86 -15.25 9.05 4.76
CA ALA A 86 -14.31 8.28 3.94
C ALA A 86 -13.22 9.18 3.30
N GLY A 87 -13.53 10.45 3.04
CA GLY A 87 -12.56 11.43 2.55
C GLY A 87 -11.41 11.68 3.52
N ASP A 88 -11.65 11.74 4.83
CA ASP A 88 -10.57 11.88 5.82
C ASP A 88 -9.58 10.71 5.74
N PHE A 89 -10.10 9.48 5.58
CA PHE A 89 -9.28 8.29 5.45
C PHE A 89 -8.51 8.23 4.12
N ARG A 90 -9.14 8.61 3.00
CA ARG A 90 -8.45 8.68 1.69
C ARG A 90 -7.31 9.69 1.68
N LEU A 91 -7.45 10.79 2.41
CA LEU A 91 -6.40 11.82 2.47
C LEU A 91 -5.33 11.51 3.52
N LEU A 92 -5.69 10.83 4.62
CA LEU A 92 -4.74 10.46 5.67
C LEU A 92 -3.87 9.24 5.28
N THR A 93 -4.46 8.24 4.61
CA THR A 93 -3.79 6.97 4.30
C THR A 93 -2.46 7.12 3.55
N PRO A 94 -2.34 7.97 2.51
CA PRO A 94 -1.08 8.15 1.80
C PRO A 94 0.04 8.65 2.71
N LEU A 95 -0.26 9.59 3.60
CA LEU A 95 0.73 10.16 4.52
C LEU A 95 1.28 9.11 5.49
N VAL A 96 0.37 8.30 6.04
CA VAL A 96 0.74 7.23 6.98
C VAL A 96 1.50 6.11 6.26
N LEU A 97 1.04 5.69 5.08
CA LEU A 97 1.68 4.62 4.32
C LEU A 97 3.06 5.02 3.80
N MET A 98 3.23 6.23 3.28
CA MET A 98 4.54 6.72 2.83
C MET A 98 5.54 6.79 3.98
N THR A 99 5.08 7.19 5.17
CA THR A 99 5.92 7.16 6.38
C THR A 99 6.31 5.73 6.76
N ALA A 100 5.35 4.79 6.70
CA ALA A 100 5.61 3.38 7.00
C ALA A 100 6.56 2.73 5.97
N LEU A 101 6.42 3.02 4.67
CA LEU A 101 7.33 2.56 3.63
C LEU A 101 8.74 3.11 3.83
N ARG A 102 8.86 4.37 4.23
CA ARG A 102 10.17 4.98 4.49
C ARG A 102 10.86 4.31 5.67
N ALA A 103 10.10 4.02 6.73
CA ALA A 103 10.61 3.30 7.90
C ALA A 103 10.95 1.83 7.58
N ALA A 104 10.19 1.18 6.70
CA ALA A 104 10.44 -0.20 6.28
C ALA A 104 11.68 -0.35 5.38
N GLY A 105 12.11 0.72 4.71
CA GLY A 105 13.31 0.72 3.87
C GLY A 105 13.10 0.00 2.55
N THR A 106 12.34 0.60 1.62
CA THR A 106 12.17 0.02 0.29
C THR A 106 13.45 0.14 -0.54
N VAL A 107 13.66 -0.82 -1.44
CA VAL A 107 14.70 -0.81 -2.48
C VAL A 107 14.05 -0.79 -3.87
N VAL A 108 14.81 -0.41 -4.90
CA VAL A 108 14.36 -0.57 -6.30
C VAL A 108 14.93 -1.90 -6.78
N GLU A 109 14.07 -2.73 -7.33
CA GLU A 109 14.44 -4.02 -7.93
C GLU A 109 14.41 -3.89 -9.44
N GLU A 110 15.30 -4.61 -10.13
CA GLU A 110 15.29 -4.72 -11.59
C GLU A 110 14.77 -6.09 -12.03
N PRO A 111 14.04 -6.18 -13.16
CA PRO A 111 13.57 -7.46 -13.67
C PRO A 111 14.75 -8.30 -14.19
N VAL A 112 14.95 -9.48 -13.60
CA VAL A 112 15.95 -10.44 -14.08
C VAL A 112 15.28 -11.47 -14.97
N HIS A 113 15.64 -11.47 -16.26
CA HIS A 113 15.12 -12.43 -17.23
C HIS A 113 15.96 -13.70 -17.27
N ARG A 114 15.29 -14.85 -17.47
CA ARG A 114 15.94 -16.14 -17.68
C ARG A 114 15.74 -16.58 -19.12
N PHE A 115 16.84 -16.76 -19.84
CA PHE A 115 16.85 -17.26 -21.21
C PHE A 115 17.47 -18.64 -21.30
N ARG A 116 17.05 -19.40 -22.31
CA ARG A 116 17.74 -20.61 -22.75
C ARG A 116 18.03 -20.45 -24.23
N LEU A 117 19.29 -20.58 -24.60
CA LEU A 117 19.75 -20.45 -25.98
C LEU A 117 20.27 -21.80 -26.47
N GLU A 118 19.93 -22.13 -27.71
CA GLU A 118 20.53 -23.22 -28.47
C GLU A 118 21.29 -22.59 -29.63
N VAL A 119 22.60 -22.80 -29.68
CA VAL A 119 23.49 -22.18 -30.67
C VAL A 119 24.44 -23.24 -31.23
N PRO A 120 24.86 -23.11 -32.51
CA PRO A 120 25.95 -23.92 -33.04
C PRO A 120 27.22 -23.78 -32.20
N ALA A 121 28.02 -24.85 -32.12
CA ALA A 121 29.21 -24.88 -31.26
C ALA A 121 30.23 -23.79 -31.62
N GLU A 122 30.35 -23.48 -32.91
CA GLU A 122 31.20 -22.42 -33.46
C GLU A 122 30.79 -21.00 -33.03
N ALA A 123 29.51 -20.79 -32.71
CA ALA A 123 28.99 -19.51 -32.26
C ALA A 123 29.12 -19.31 -30.74
N TYR A 124 29.38 -20.38 -29.97
CA TYR A 124 29.39 -20.34 -28.51
C TYR A 124 30.35 -19.28 -27.95
N GLY A 125 31.59 -19.26 -28.45
CA GLY A 125 32.62 -18.32 -27.96
C GLY A 125 32.28 -16.85 -28.24
N ALA A 126 31.53 -16.57 -29.31
CA ALA A 126 31.08 -15.23 -29.65
C ALA A 126 29.83 -14.80 -28.85
N VAL A 127 28.96 -15.75 -28.50
CA VAL A 127 27.69 -15.48 -27.83
C VAL A 127 27.83 -15.34 -26.31
N LEU A 128 28.70 -16.13 -25.67
CA LEU A 128 28.82 -16.17 -24.21
C LEU A 128 29.04 -14.80 -23.54
N PRO A 129 29.93 -13.91 -24.03
CA PRO A 129 30.17 -12.60 -23.41
C PRO A 129 28.98 -11.61 -23.53
N LEU A 130 28.02 -11.89 -24.43
CA LEU A 130 26.84 -11.04 -24.63
C LEU A 130 25.72 -11.34 -23.62
N LEU A 131 25.83 -12.40 -22.82
CA LEU A 131 24.81 -12.84 -21.88
C LEU A 131 24.89 -12.16 -20.50
N GLY A 132 25.86 -11.27 -20.28
CA GLY A 132 26.05 -10.52 -19.03
C GLY A 132 27.15 -11.10 -18.15
#